data_AF-A0A7R9IQ66-F1
#
_entry.id   AF-A0A7R9IQ66-F1
#
_cell.length_a   1.000
_cell.length_b   1.000
_cell.length_c   1.000
_cell.angle_alpha   90.00
_cell.angle_beta   90.00
_cell.angle_gamma   90.00
#
_symmetry.space_group_name_H-M   'P 1'
#
loop_
_entity.id
_entity.type
_entity.pdbx_description
1 polymer ?
#
loop_
_entity_poly.entity_id
_entity_poly.type
_entity_poly.pdbx_seq_one_letter_code
_entity_poly.pdbx_strand_id
1 'polypeptide(L)'
;MAASKTTSSKRDWGKGMACVGRTKVCTIVPPDHFGPVPGVEVGTSWMFRMQASEAGIHRPHVAGIHGREDRGAFSIVLSGGYEDDVDNGDEFWYTGSGGRDLSGNKRTAAQSSDQKLTRMNRALALNCNAPINEQKGSESKDWKKGKPVRVIRSSKLAKHSKYAPSKGNRYDGIYKVVKYYPEKGKAGFIVWRYVLRRDDPTFAPWTKEGKERINRLGLKLEVYPENYLEAMASKEKTEGKKTPKAIESHKRKRLSSRNSEENIDVHEGKKVRPEPHSLEKDLAKLIDQDINTKLWGECKKHLIEGTQKFLENVMEQFLCICCQDLVFEPVTTECLHTFCKRCLHRSFAAQVYTCPCCRTELGKDYEMEINEPLSQILVKMFPGYTAGRN
;
A
#
# COMPACT_ATOMS: atom_id res chain seq x y z
N MET A 1 17.10 -19.97 16.33
CA MET A 1 16.27 -19.11 17.19
C MET A 1 16.66 -17.66 16.95
N ALA A 2 15.91 -16.92 16.14
CA ALA A 2 15.95 -15.47 16.12
C ALA A 2 14.65 -15.03 16.79
N ALA A 3 14.75 -14.56 18.04
CA ALA A 3 13.60 -14.04 18.76
C ALA A 3 13.00 -12.89 17.94
N SER A 4 11.78 -13.08 17.43
CA SER A 4 10.94 -11.97 17.01
C SER A 4 10.75 -11.11 18.25
N LYS A 5 11.49 -10.01 18.33
CA LYS A 5 11.17 -8.96 19.29
C LYS A 5 9.81 -8.44 18.87
N THR A 6 8.76 -8.94 19.51
CA THR A 6 7.51 -8.20 19.69
C THR A 6 7.87 -6.96 20.49
N THR A 7 8.42 -5.95 19.80
CA THR A 7 8.51 -4.63 20.37
C THR A 7 7.08 -4.12 20.44
N SER A 8 6.43 -4.27 21.59
CA SER A 8 5.28 -3.43 21.92
C SER A 8 5.77 -1.99 21.72
N SER A 9 5.28 -1.37 20.66
CA SER A 9 5.77 -0.09 20.20
C SER A 9 5.41 0.96 21.26
N LYS A 10 6.36 1.26 22.17
CA LYS A 10 6.35 2.45 23.05
C LYS A 10 6.59 3.72 22.21
N ARG A 11 5.93 3.86 21.05
CA ARG A 11 6.08 5.03 20.20
C ARG A 11 5.27 6.16 20.78
N ASP A 12 5.98 7.25 21.07
CA ASP A 12 5.38 8.52 21.44
C ASP A 12 4.75 9.17 20.20
N TRP A 13 3.42 9.08 20.08
CA TRP A 13 2.65 9.85 19.10
C TRP A 13 2.66 11.36 19.42
N GLY A 14 3.35 11.78 20.49
CA GLY A 14 3.66 13.12 21.01
C GLY A 14 3.94 14.20 19.97
N LYS A 15 4.62 13.86 18.87
CA LYS A 15 5.06 14.81 17.83
C LYS A 15 4.25 14.74 16.51
N GLY A 16 3.15 14.00 16.48
CA GLY A 16 2.28 13.86 15.29
C GLY A 16 2.88 12.99 14.18
N MET A 17 2.26 12.99 13.00
CA MET A 17 2.58 12.05 11.89
C MET A 17 3.60 12.60 10.86
N ALA A 18 4.23 13.75 11.12
CA ALA A 18 5.07 14.42 10.13
C ALA A 18 6.38 13.67 9.80
N CYS A 19 7.00 13.05 10.80
CA CYS A 19 8.31 12.39 10.67
C CYS A 19 8.26 10.89 10.99
N VAL A 20 7.07 10.30 11.09
CA VAL A 20 6.93 8.89 11.48
C VAL A 20 7.33 7.97 10.33
N GLY A 21 8.21 7.03 10.65
CA GLY A 21 8.55 5.91 9.76
C GLY A 21 7.51 4.79 9.85
N ARG A 22 7.60 3.87 8.89
CA ARG A 22 6.82 2.63 8.89
C ARG A 22 7.04 1.84 10.19
N THR A 23 5.99 1.18 10.65
CA THR A 23 6.02 0.11 11.65
C THR A 23 6.15 -1.26 10.99
N LYS A 24 5.53 -1.44 9.81
CA LYS A 24 5.53 -2.70 9.03
C LYS A 24 5.90 -2.44 7.57
N VAL A 25 6.34 -3.47 6.86
CA VAL A 25 6.62 -3.41 5.42
C VAL A 25 5.85 -4.52 4.73
N CYS A 26 5.12 -4.22 3.66
CA CYS A 26 4.47 -5.24 2.85
C CYS A 26 5.52 -6.12 2.19
N THR A 27 5.50 -7.40 2.56
CA THR A 27 6.34 -8.49 2.05
C THR A 27 5.54 -9.48 1.18
N ILE A 28 4.21 -9.34 1.11
CA ILE A 28 3.31 -10.20 0.32
C ILE A 28 3.68 -10.17 -1.16
N VAL A 29 4.01 -8.99 -1.65
CA VAL A 29 4.39 -8.72 -3.04
C VAL A 29 5.64 -7.84 -3.05
N PRO A 30 6.51 -7.94 -4.08
CA PRO A 30 7.74 -7.15 -4.13
C PRO A 30 7.45 -5.65 -4.25
N PRO A 31 8.46 -4.79 -4.04
CA PRO A 31 8.30 -3.35 -4.21
C PRO A 31 7.85 -2.90 -5.60
N ASP A 32 8.23 -3.64 -6.65
CA ASP A 32 7.90 -3.35 -8.05
C ASP A 32 6.70 -4.15 -8.59
N HIS A 33 5.83 -4.64 -7.69
CA HIS A 33 4.62 -5.37 -8.04
C HIS A 33 3.61 -4.52 -8.82
N PHE A 34 3.16 -5.04 -9.97
CA PHE A 34 2.05 -4.50 -10.76
C PHE A 34 0.73 -5.19 -10.39
N GLY A 35 -0.37 -4.43 -10.38
CA GLY A 35 -1.70 -4.96 -10.09
C GLY A 35 -2.10 -4.90 -8.61
N PRO A 36 -3.21 -5.55 -8.22
CA PRO A 36 -3.72 -5.53 -6.84
C PRO A 36 -2.74 -6.13 -5.84
N VAL A 37 -2.78 -5.67 -4.60
CA VAL A 37 -2.04 -6.32 -3.50
C VAL A 37 -2.97 -7.35 -2.85
N PRO A 38 -2.58 -8.62 -2.73
CA PRO A 38 -3.39 -9.66 -2.10
C PRO A 38 -3.80 -9.27 -0.68
N GLY A 39 -5.06 -9.56 -0.32
CA GLY A 39 -5.62 -9.21 0.99
C GLY A 39 -6.00 -7.73 1.16
N VAL A 40 -5.81 -6.89 0.15
CA VAL A 40 -6.18 -5.46 0.21
C VAL A 40 -7.27 -5.14 -0.82
N GLU A 41 -8.49 -5.03 -0.31
CA GLU A 41 -9.70 -4.87 -1.11
C GLU A 41 -9.93 -3.43 -1.60
N VAL A 42 -10.56 -3.29 -2.77
CA VAL A 42 -11.08 -1.99 -3.22
C VAL A 42 -12.04 -1.43 -2.17
N GLY A 43 -11.84 -0.18 -1.78
CA GLY A 43 -12.55 0.47 -0.67
C GLY A 43 -11.79 0.47 0.66
N THR A 44 -10.72 -0.32 0.79
CA THR A 44 -9.84 -0.27 1.97
C THR A 44 -9.32 1.16 2.17
N SER A 45 -9.41 1.65 3.40
CA SER A 45 -9.13 3.04 3.73
C SER A 45 -8.16 3.16 4.91
N TRP A 46 -7.26 4.13 4.81
CA TRP A 46 -6.25 4.43 5.82
C TRP A 46 -6.23 5.91 6.14
N MET A 47 -6.08 6.25 7.42
CA MET A 47 -6.00 7.66 7.82
C MET A 47 -4.74 8.33 7.26
N PHE A 48 -3.60 7.64 7.25
CA PHE A 48 -2.31 8.19 6.86
C PHE A 48 -1.68 7.48 5.66
N ARG A 49 -0.96 8.24 4.83
CA ARG A 49 -0.17 7.74 3.68
C ARG A 49 0.84 6.65 4.06
N MET A 50 1.35 6.73 5.29
CA MET A 50 2.27 5.74 5.84
C MET A 50 1.61 4.35 5.91
N GLN A 51 0.36 4.23 6.35
CA GLN A 51 -0.33 2.94 6.43
C GLN A 51 -0.63 2.34 5.04
N ALA A 52 -0.94 3.18 4.04
CA ALA A 52 -1.05 2.73 2.64
C ALA A 52 0.30 2.23 2.07
N SER A 53 1.42 2.73 2.61
CA SER A 53 2.77 2.23 2.31
C SER A 53 3.07 0.91 2.99
N GLU A 54 2.70 0.77 4.27
CA GLU A 54 2.81 -0.48 5.02
C GLU A 54 2.00 -1.61 4.37
N ALA A 55 0.81 -1.29 3.85
CA ALA A 55 -0.04 -2.22 3.09
C ALA A 55 0.47 -2.52 1.67
N GLY A 56 1.56 -1.89 1.21
CA GLY A 56 2.15 -2.13 -0.12
C GLY A 56 1.40 -1.50 -1.30
N ILE A 57 0.23 -0.90 -1.07
CA ILE A 57 -0.60 -0.28 -2.12
C ILE A 57 0.15 0.90 -2.74
N HIS A 58 0.72 1.77 -1.91
CA HIS A 58 1.55 2.88 -2.39
C HIS A 58 2.67 3.21 -1.43
N ARG A 59 3.86 2.69 -1.77
CA ARG A 59 5.03 2.67 -0.90
C ARG A 59 5.65 4.04 -0.61
N PRO A 60 5.64 5.04 -1.50
CA PRO A 60 6.10 6.39 -1.16
C PRO A 60 5.20 7.06 -0.11
N HIS A 61 5.80 7.71 0.89
CA HIS A 61 5.03 8.42 1.94
C HIS A 61 4.54 9.79 1.47
N VAL A 62 5.23 10.41 0.51
CA VAL A 62 5.00 11.79 0.08
C VAL A 62 4.67 11.85 -1.41
N ALA A 63 5.56 11.30 -2.27
CA ALA A 63 5.43 11.37 -3.72
C ALA A 63 4.06 10.86 -4.21
N GLY A 64 3.52 11.49 -5.25
CA GLY A 64 2.23 11.09 -5.83
C GLY A 64 2.31 9.84 -6.71
N ILE A 65 3.49 9.54 -7.26
CA ILE A 65 3.72 8.40 -8.15
C ILE A 65 4.75 7.46 -7.51
N HIS A 66 4.47 6.16 -7.57
CA HIS A 66 5.40 5.09 -7.24
C HIS A 66 5.74 4.33 -8.52
N GLY A 67 7.01 4.32 -8.91
CA GLY A 67 7.44 3.65 -10.14
C GLY A 67 8.95 3.50 -10.24
N ARG A 68 9.39 2.88 -11.33
CA ARG A 68 10.79 2.94 -11.79
C ARG A 68 10.81 3.37 -13.24
N GLU A 69 11.77 4.23 -13.57
CA GLU A 69 11.88 4.88 -14.88
C GLU A 69 12.07 3.90 -16.04
N ASP A 70 12.63 2.73 -15.79
CA ASP A 70 12.93 1.65 -16.72
C ASP A 70 11.84 0.55 -16.76
N ARG A 71 10.87 0.57 -15.83
CA ARG A 71 9.89 -0.52 -15.66
C ARG A 71 8.45 -0.04 -15.85
N GLY A 72 8.06 1.04 -15.19
CA GLY A 72 6.67 1.51 -15.12
C GLY A 72 6.31 2.06 -13.74
N ALA A 73 5.13 2.70 -13.65
CA ALA A 73 4.49 3.11 -12.41
C ALA A 73 3.58 1.99 -11.86
N PHE A 74 3.75 1.68 -10.57
CA PHE A 74 2.99 0.65 -9.87
C PHE A 74 1.72 1.21 -9.22
N SER A 75 1.78 2.44 -8.73
CA SER A 75 0.65 3.09 -8.09
C SER A 75 0.75 4.62 -8.06
N ILE A 76 -0.40 5.28 -7.96
CA ILE A 76 -0.49 6.74 -7.85
C ILE A 76 -1.49 7.18 -6.77
N VAL A 77 -1.37 8.43 -6.33
CA VAL A 77 -2.26 9.08 -5.38
C VAL A 77 -2.81 10.38 -5.96
N LEU A 78 -4.13 10.50 -5.97
CA LEU A 78 -4.86 11.76 -6.22
C LEU A 78 -5.07 12.48 -4.88
N SER A 79 -4.41 13.62 -4.68
CA SER A 79 -4.47 14.36 -3.41
C SER A 79 -4.67 15.87 -3.57
N GLY A 80 -5.06 16.35 -4.76
CA GLY A 80 -5.28 17.77 -5.03
C GLY A 80 -4.01 18.62 -4.98
N GLY A 81 -2.85 18.00 -5.27
CA GLY A 81 -1.55 18.67 -5.20
C GLY A 81 -1.13 19.40 -6.47
N TYR A 82 -1.89 19.25 -7.56
CA TYR A 82 -1.69 19.89 -8.85
C TYR A 82 -3.03 20.45 -9.31
N GLU A 83 -3.06 21.75 -9.63
CA GLU A 83 -4.26 22.45 -10.04
C GLU A 83 -4.83 21.98 -11.38
N ASP A 84 -4.02 21.30 -12.19
CA ASP A 84 -4.40 20.78 -13.50
C ASP A 84 -5.18 19.45 -13.39
N ASP A 85 -5.15 18.75 -12.26
CA ASP A 85 -5.83 17.46 -12.09
C ASP A 85 -7.36 17.59 -12.29
N VAL A 86 -7.94 16.65 -13.05
CA VAL A 86 -9.40 16.56 -13.27
C VAL A 86 -9.84 15.13 -12.99
N ASP A 87 -10.77 14.94 -12.05
CA ASP A 87 -11.18 13.62 -11.58
C ASP A 87 -12.67 13.35 -11.85
N ASN A 88 -12.94 12.47 -12.83
CA ASN A 88 -14.30 12.02 -13.17
C ASN A 88 -14.61 10.62 -12.63
N GLY A 89 -13.85 10.12 -11.66
CA GLY A 89 -14.08 8.81 -11.04
C GLY A 89 -13.47 7.69 -11.88
N ASP A 90 -14.20 7.14 -12.85
CA ASP A 90 -13.72 6.03 -13.68
C ASP A 90 -12.69 6.47 -14.73
N GLU A 91 -12.64 7.76 -15.06
CA GLU A 91 -11.61 8.37 -15.90
C GLU A 91 -11.11 9.66 -15.25
N PHE A 92 -9.81 9.92 -15.33
CA PHE A 92 -9.24 11.16 -14.80
C PHE A 92 -7.97 11.57 -15.54
N TRP A 93 -7.66 12.86 -15.45
CA TRP A 93 -6.46 13.47 -15.97
C TRP A 93 -5.52 13.77 -14.81
N TYR A 94 -4.42 13.04 -14.77
CA TYR A 94 -3.38 13.17 -13.78
C TYR A 94 -2.24 14.03 -14.30
N THR A 95 -1.66 14.82 -13.41
CA THR A 95 -0.50 15.67 -13.71
C THR A 95 0.78 15.04 -13.20
N GLY A 96 1.81 15.03 -14.06
CA GLY A 96 3.15 14.59 -13.72
C GLY A 96 3.74 15.35 -12.53
N SER A 97 4.84 14.84 -12.01
CA SER A 97 5.58 15.47 -10.93
C SER A 97 6.71 16.37 -11.44
N GLY A 98 7.15 17.31 -10.60
CA GLY A 98 8.28 18.19 -10.89
C GLY A 98 7.88 19.54 -11.49
N GLY A 99 8.83 20.23 -12.11
CA GLY A 99 8.64 21.62 -12.52
C GLY A 99 8.47 22.58 -11.34
N ARG A 100 9.08 22.25 -10.19
CA ARG A 100 8.92 22.93 -8.89
C ARG A 100 10.28 23.14 -8.26
N ASP A 101 10.50 24.34 -7.72
CA ASP A 101 11.66 24.59 -6.85
C ASP A 101 11.39 24.06 -5.44
N LEU A 102 12.11 22.99 -5.09
CA LEU A 102 12.05 22.35 -3.77
C LEU A 102 13.28 22.66 -2.91
N SER A 103 14.06 23.69 -3.27
CA SER A 103 15.14 24.23 -2.44
C SER A 103 14.65 24.56 -1.02
N GLY A 104 15.56 24.46 -0.04
CA GLY A 104 15.21 24.68 1.37
C GLY A 104 14.39 23.55 2.00
N ASN A 105 14.61 22.30 1.59
CA ASN A 105 13.99 21.11 2.18
C ASN A 105 12.45 21.09 2.07
N LYS A 106 11.89 21.71 1.03
CA LYS A 106 10.45 21.67 0.76
C LYS A 106 10.03 20.27 0.26
N ARG A 107 8.74 19.97 0.36
CA ARG A 107 8.13 18.74 -0.19
C ARG A 107 7.13 19.05 -1.30
N THR A 108 6.59 20.26 -1.32
CA THR A 108 5.68 20.79 -2.33
C THR A 108 6.01 22.25 -2.56
N ALA A 109 5.76 22.74 -3.78
CA ALA A 109 5.85 24.14 -4.17
C ALA A 109 4.92 24.36 -5.38
N ALA A 110 4.67 25.61 -5.74
CA ALA A 110 4.00 25.95 -6.99
C ALA A 110 4.90 25.62 -8.20
N GLN A 111 4.31 25.48 -9.38
CA GLN A 111 5.08 25.31 -10.61
C GLN A 111 5.96 26.54 -10.87
N SER A 112 7.21 26.31 -11.22
CA SER A 112 8.23 27.34 -11.51
C SER A 112 9.11 27.02 -12.72
N SER A 113 8.88 25.87 -13.38
CA SER A 113 9.60 25.43 -14.58
C SER A 113 8.83 24.33 -15.29
N ASP A 114 9.20 24.06 -16.54
CA ASP A 114 8.65 22.97 -17.33
C ASP A 114 8.95 21.60 -16.71
N GLN A 115 7.94 20.74 -16.66
CA GLN A 115 8.11 19.33 -16.33
C GLN A 115 8.83 18.59 -17.46
N LYS A 116 9.58 17.56 -17.09
CA LYS A 116 10.29 16.68 -18.04
C LYS A 116 9.69 15.28 -17.99
N LEU A 117 9.74 14.56 -19.11
CA LEU A 117 9.36 13.15 -19.16
C LEU A 117 10.51 12.26 -18.68
N THR A 118 10.86 12.39 -17.41
CA THR A 118 11.91 11.59 -16.76
C THR A 118 11.40 11.03 -15.44
N ARG A 119 12.15 10.11 -14.84
CA ARG A 119 11.87 9.50 -13.53
C ARG A 119 10.44 8.96 -13.46
N MET A 120 9.63 9.49 -12.53
CA MET A 120 8.26 9.03 -12.29
C MET A 120 7.29 9.40 -13.42
N ASN A 121 7.56 10.48 -14.15
CA ASN A 121 6.74 10.86 -15.31
C ASN A 121 6.94 9.83 -16.43
N ARG A 122 8.21 9.51 -16.73
CA ARG A 122 8.54 8.45 -17.68
C ARG A 122 8.03 7.08 -17.21
N ALA A 123 8.14 6.77 -15.93
CA ALA A 123 7.60 5.55 -15.35
C ALA A 123 6.09 5.43 -15.63
N LEU A 124 5.30 6.49 -15.41
CA LEU A 124 3.85 6.45 -15.67
C LEU A 124 3.55 6.38 -17.18
N ALA A 125 4.33 7.04 -18.03
CA ALA A 125 4.18 6.94 -19.48
C ALA A 125 4.42 5.51 -20.01
N LEU A 126 5.39 4.77 -19.44
CA LEU A 126 5.67 3.37 -19.79
C LEU A 126 4.53 2.39 -19.46
N ASN A 127 3.50 2.83 -18.73
CA ASN A 127 2.29 2.02 -18.52
C ASN A 127 1.33 2.08 -19.69
N CYS A 128 1.41 3.13 -20.52
CA CYS A 128 0.64 3.25 -21.75
C CYS A 128 1.04 2.12 -22.71
N ASN A 129 0.07 1.39 -23.27
CA ASN A 129 0.34 0.40 -24.31
C ASN A 129 0.54 1.09 -25.68
N ALA A 130 1.63 1.85 -25.78
CA ALA A 130 2.11 2.52 -26.97
C ALA A 130 3.63 2.76 -26.83
N PRO A 131 4.38 2.86 -27.96
CA PRO A 131 5.79 3.26 -27.91
C PRO A 131 5.97 4.59 -27.18
N ILE A 132 7.04 4.69 -26.38
CA ILE A 132 7.36 5.93 -25.66
C ILE A 132 7.71 7.04 -26.67
N ASN A 133 7.05 8.18 -26.56
CA ASN A 133 7.38 9.41 -27.27
C ASN A 133 7.59 10.54 -26.27
N GLU A 134 8.80 11.11 -26.25
CA GLU A 134 9.23 12.10 -25.25
C GLU A 134 8.89 13.54 -25.65
N GLN A 135 8.52 13.78 -26.91
CA GLN A 135 8.23 15.12 -27.44
C GLN A 135 6.74 15.44 -27.44
N LYS A 136 5.90 14.50 -27.88
CA LYS A 136 4.46 14.69 -28.07
C LYS A 136 3.60 13.80 -27.17
N GLY A 137 4.22 12.80 -26.53
CA GLY A 137 3.49 11.75 -25.85
C GLY A 137 2.84 10.75 -26.81
N SER A 138 2.07 9.82 -26.27
CA SER A 138 1.49 8.70 -27.02
C SER A 138 0.09 8.35 -26.52
N GLU A 139 -0.74 7.82 -27.43
CA GLU A 139 -2.09 7.31 -27.16
C GLU A 139 -2.18 5.84 -27.56
N SER A 140 -2.72 5.03 -26.66
CA SER A 140 -2.87 3.60 -26.88
C SER A 140 -4.14 3.28 -27.65
N LYS A 141 -4.00 2.46 -28.71
CA LYS A 141 -5.15 1.90 -29.45
C LYS A 141 -5.88 0.81 -28.65
N ASP A 142 -5.18 0.12 -27.76
CA ASP A 142 -5.69 -0.96 -26.92
C ASP A 142 -5.17 -0.75 -25.50
N TRP A 143 -5.71 0.28 -24.85
CA TRP A 143 -5.26 0.77 -23.55
C TRP A 143 -5.40 -0.28 -22.44
N LYS A 144 -6.32 -1.25 -22.60
CA LYS A 144 -6.49 -2.37 -21.67
C LYS A 144 -5.31 -3.33 -21.66
N LYS A 145 -4.46 -3.36 -22.68
CA LYS A 145 -3.18 -4.10 -22.62
C LYS A 145 -2.07 -3.34 -21.89
N GLY A 146 -2.32 -2.12 -21.45
CA GLY A 146 -1.38 -1.32 -20.65
C GLY A 146 -1.11 -1.93 -19.27
N LYS A 147 0.00 -1.51 -18.66
CA LYS A 147 0.38 -1.98 -17.32
C LYS A 147 -0.56 -1.38 -16.26
N PRO A 148 -1.06 -2.19 -15.32
CA PRO A 148 -2.03 -1.72 -14.32
C PRO A 148 -1.37 -0.77 -13.32
N VAL A 149 -2.13 0.25 -12.89
CA VAL A 149 -1.75 1.23 -11.87
C VAL A 149 -2.77 1.16 -10.74
N ARG A 150 -2.31 0.90 -9.51
CA ARG A 150 -3.19 1.04 -8.33
C ARG A 150 -3.45 2.51 -8.05
N VAL A 151 -4.72 2.90 -7.89
CA VAL A 151 -5.09 4.29 -7.63
C VAL A 151 -5.63 4.46 -6.22
N ILE A 152 -5.11 5.48 -5.53
CA ILE A 152 -5.60 5.92 -4.23
C ILE A 152 -6.14 7.34 -4.36
N ARG A 153 -7.31 7.60 -3.75
CA ARG A 153 -7.83 8.97 -3.56
C ARG A 153 -7.67 9.39 -2.11
N SER A 154 -7.18 10.61 -1.89
CA SER A 154 -7.07 11.24 -0.57
C SER A 154 -8.22 12.22 -0.35
N SER A 155 -8.67 12.37 0.89
CA SER A 155 -9.67 13.37 1.27
C SER A 155 -9.26 14.82 0.97
N LYS A 156 -7.96 15.08 0.80
CA LYS A 156 -7.43 16.38 0.36
C LYS A 156 -7.93 16.80 -1.03
N LEU A 157 -8.35 15.82 -1.85
CA LEU A 157 -8.91 16.05 -3.18
C LEU A 157 -10.36 16.56 -3.13
N ALA A 158 -11.05 16.53 -1.98
CA ALA A 158 -12.49 16.79 -1.87
C ALA A 158 -12.94 18.17 -2.43
N LYS A 159 -12.05 19.17 -2.44
CA LYS A 159 -12.34 20.49 -3.04
C LYS A 159 -12.51 20.45 -4.57
N HIS A 160 -11.96 19.43 -5.23
CA HIS A 160 -11.88 19.31 -6.68
C HIS A 160 -12.52 18.03 -7.22
N SER A 161 -12.89 17.10 -6.34
CA SER A 161 -13.48 15.82 -6.73
C SER A 161 -14.53 15.35 -5.72
N LYS A 162 -15.72 15.04 -6.24
CA LYS A 162 -16.79 14.36 -5.47
C LYS A 162 -16.48 12.89 -5.18
N TYR A 163 -15.43 12.32 -5.79
CA TYR A 163 -15.04 10.91 -5.64
C TYR A 163 -14.04 10.72 -4.49
N ALA A 164 -13.49 11.80 -3.96
CA ALA A 164 -12.59 11.78 -2.81
C ALA A 164 -13.29 11.17 -1.57
N PRO A 165 -12.59 10.37 -0.75
CA PRO A 165 -13.15 9.92 0.53
C PRO A 165 -13.32 11.12 1.49
N SER A 166 -14.24 11.02 2.44
CA SER A 166 -14.46 12.07 3.45
C SER A 166 -13.24 12.28 4.35
N LYS A 167 -12.50 11.20 4.65
CA LYS A 167 -11.26 11.23 5.43
C LYS A 167 -10.20 10.29 4.85
N GLY A 168 -8.94 10.56 5.21
CA GLY A 168 -7.82 9.67 4.93
C GLY A 168 -7.54 9.44 3.44
N ASN A 169 -7.28 8.18 3.10
CA ASN A 169 -6.86 7.70 1.79
C ASN A 169 -7.59 6.38 1.51
N ARG A 170 -8.20 6.23 0.34
CA ARG A 170 -8.93 5.02 -0.05
C ARG A 170 -8.36 4.42 -1.33
N TYR A 171 -8.17 3.10 -1.35
CA TYR A 171 -7.80 2.37 -2.55
C TYR A 171 -9.02 2.18 -3.47
N ASP A 172 -8.95 2.67 -4.70
CA ASP A 172 -10.09 2.72 -5.64
C ASP A 172 -9.98 1.73 -6.81
N GLY A 173 -8.97 0.84 -6.74
CA GLY A 173 -8.76 -0.23 -7.71
C GLY A 173 -7.71 0.08 -8.78
N ILE A 174 -7.80 -0.68 -9.86
CA ILE A 174 -6.86 -0.68 -10.99
C ILE A 174 -7.31 0.23 -12.13
N TYR A 175 -6.37 1.02 -12.61
CA TYR A 175 -6.51 1.89 -13.77
C TYR A 175 -5.37 1.63 -14.75
N LYS A 176 -5.55 2.04 -16.00
CA LYS A 176 -4.53 1.95 -17.06
C LYS A 176 -4.42 3.29 -17.78
N VAL A 177 -3.21 3.59 -18.25
CA VAL A 177 -2.93 4.83 -18.99
C VAL A 177 -3.44 4.67 -20.41
N VAL A 178 -4.42 5.49 -20.78
CA VAL A 178 -4.98 5.56 -22.14
C VAL A 178 -4.06 6.35 -23.05
N LYS A 179 -3.64 7.53 -22.58
CA LYS A 179 -2.69 8.39 -23.28
C LYS A 179 -1.95 9.29 -22.31
N TYR A 180 -0.87 9.87 -22.80
CA TYR A 180 -0.13 10.91 -22.09
C TYR A 180 0.43 11.91 -23.10
N TYR A 181 0.57 13.17 -22.69
CA TYR A 181 1.00 14.27 -23.56
C TYR A 181 1.49 15.48 -22.74
N PRO A 182 2.42 16.29 -23.27
CA PRO A 182 2.78 17.56 -22.65
C PRO A 182 1.75 18.64 -23.02
N GLU A 183 1.43 19.52 -22.08
CA GLU A 183 0.51 20.64 -22.28
C GLU A 183 0.96 21.84 -21.44
N LYS A 184 0.62 23.06 -21.86
CA LYS A 184 0.82 24.25 -21.02
C LYS A 184 -0.22 24.26 -19.90
N GLY A 185 0.21 24.01 -18.67
CA GLY A 185 -0.65 23.99 -17.49
C GLY A 185 -1.12 25.39 -17.07
N LYS A 186 -2.00 25.44 -16.06
CA LYS A 186 -2.59 26.70 -15.56
C LYS A 186 -1.56 27.73 -15.08
N ALA A 187 -0.42 27.27 -14.59
CA ALA A 187 0.70 28.12 -14.17
C ALA A 187 1.57 28.63 -15.34
N GLY A 188 1.25 28.29 -16.58
CA GLY A 188 1.97 28.76 -17.78
C GLY A 188 3.22 27.95 -18.15
N PHE A 189 3.56 26.90 -17.40
CA PHE A 189 4.66 25.98 -17.69
C PHE A 189 4.15 24.68 -18.32
N ILE A 190 5.01 23.97 -19.04
CA ILE A 190 4.70 22.65 -19.56
C ILE A 190 4.53 21.66 -18.40
N VAL A 191 3.42 20.94 -18.39
CA VAL A 191 3.12 19.82 -17.49
C VAL A 191 2.85 18.57 -18.32
N TRP A 192 3.22 17.40 -17.79
CA TRP A 192 2.88 16.13 -18.43
C TRP A 192 1.54 15.64 -17.93
N ARG A 193 0.60 15.43 -18.85
CA ARG A 193 -0.77 14.98 -18.59
C ARG A 193 -0.88 13.50 -18.89
N TYR A 194 -1.64 12.77 -18.06
CA TYR A 194 -1.92 11.35 -18.23
C TYR A 194 -3.42 11.13 -18.10
N VAL A 195 -4.04 10.50 -19.09
CA VAL A 195 -5.43 10.06 -19.00
C VAL A 195 -5.43 8.63 -18.50
N LEU A 196 -6.02 8.41 -17.34
CA LEU A 196 -6.18 7.08 -16.75
C LEU A 196 -7.65 6.69 -16.76
N ARG A 197 -7.91 5.43 -17.14
CA ARG A 197 -9.25 4.85 -17.13
C ARG A 197 -9.27 3.57 -16.31
N ARG A 198 -10.34 3.37 -15.55
CA ARG A 198 -10.53 2.23 -14.66
C ARG A 198 -10.69 0.94 -15.47
N ASP A 199 -9.98 -0.09 -15.06
CA ASP A 199 -10.04 -1.46 -15.62
C ASP A 199 -9.90 -2.45 -14.47
N ASP A 200 -10.93 -2.49 -13.63
CA ASP A 200 -10.98 -3.30 -12.42
C ASP A 200 -12.36 -3.98 -12.34
N PRO A 201 -12.41 -5.31 -12.13
CA PRO A 201 -13.68 -6.05 -12.08
C PRO A 201 -14.51 -5.73 -10.84
N THR A 202 -13.91 -5.18 -9.78
CA THR A 202 -14.63 -4.79 -8.57
C THR A 202 -15.35 -3.48 -8.81
N PHE A 203 -16.59 -3.34 -8.34
CA PHE A 203 -17.33 -2.07 -8.43
C PHE A 203 -16.60 -0.93 -7.70
N ALA A 204 -16.66 0.28 -8.26
CA ALA A 204 -15.98 1.44 -7.69
C ALA A 204 -16.62 1.85 -6.35
N PRO A 205 -15.84 2.31 -5.34
CA PRO A 205 -16.36 2.59 -3.98
C PRO A 205 -17.50 3.61 -3.86
N TRP A 206 -17.70 4.47 -4.86
CA TRP A 206 -18.79 5.46 -4.86
C TRP A 206 -20.10 4.96 -5.48
N THR A 207 -20.07 3.82 -6.17
CA THR A 207 -21.27 3.17 -6.73
C THR A 207 -22.10 2.51 -5.62
N LYS A 208 -23.35 2.16 -5.91
CA LYS A 208 -24.23 1.49 -4.95
C LYS A 208 -23.66 0.12 -4.59
N GLU A 209 -23.28 -0.65 -5.59
CA GLU A 209 -22.71 -1.99 -5.49
C GLU A 209 -21.37 -1.96 -4.74
N GLY A 210 -20.53 -0.95 -5.00
CA GLY A 210 -19.28 -0.75 -4.28
C GLY A 210 -19.48 -0.48 -2.79
N LYS A 211 -20.46 0.38 -2.43
CA LYS A 211 -20.81 0.65 -1.03
C LYS A 211 -21.34 -0.59 -0.33
N GLU A 212 -22.24 -1.34 -0.97
CA GLU A 212 -22.78 -2.60 -0.44
C GLU A 212 -21.68 -3.63 -0.21
N ARG A 213 -20.72 -3.75 -1.14
CA ARG A 213 -19.55 -4.63 -0.99
C ARG A 213 -18.66 -4.23 0.18
N ILE A 214 -18.35 -2.94 0.31
CA ILE A 214 -17.55 -2.40 1.42
C ILE A 214 -18.21 -2.73 2.77
N ASN A 215 -19.53 -2.55 2.86
CA ASN A 215 -20.31 -2.88 4.06
C ASN A 215 -20.30 -4.38 4.36
N ARG A 216 -20.51 -5.22 3.33
CA ARG A 216 -20.51 -6.68 3.46
C ARG A 216 -19.18 -7.23 3.95
N LEU A 217 -18.08 -6.63 3.50
CA LEU A 217 -16.72 -6.99 3.91
C LEU A 217 -16.31 -6.38 5.27
N GLY A 218 -17.15 -5.53 5.86
CA GLY A 218 -16.83 -4.86 7.12
C GLY A 218 -15.58 -3.97 7.06
N LEU A 219 -15.26 -3.43 5.88
CA LEU A 219 -14.06 -2.60 5.71
C LEU A 219 -14.22 -1.30 6.50
N LYS A 220 -13.38 -1.13 7.52
CA LYS A 220 -13.35 0.12 8.29
C LYS A 220 -12.87 1.26 7.40
N LEU A 221 -13.71 2.29 7.26
CA LEU A 221 -13.40 3.49 6.47
C LEU A 221 -12.26 4.35 7.07
N GLU A 222 -11.85 4.05 8.30
CA GLU A 222 -10.84 4.81 9.05
C GLU A 222 -9.94 3.86 9.86
N VAL A 223 -8.98 3.21 9.20
CA VAL A 223 -7.95 2.46 9.92
C VAL A 223 -6.91 3.46 10.47
N TYR A 224 -6.79 3.55 11.80
CA TYR A 224 -5.76 4.34 12.49
C TYR A 224 -4.57 3.43 12.88
N PRO A 225 -3.36 4.00 13.05
CA PRO A 225 -2.25 3.25 13.64
C PRO A 225 -2.60 2.74 15.05
N GLU A 226 -2.01 1.62 15.45
CA GLU A 226 -2.19 1.05 16.80
C GLU A 226 -1.90 2.11 17.88
N ASN A 227 -2.77 2.19 18.88
CA ASN A 227 -2.70 3.12 20.01
C ASN A 227 -2.76 4.62 19.64
N TYR A 228 -3.02 4.98 18.37
CA TYR A 228 -3.08 6.37 17.93
C TYR A 228 -4.22 7.14 18.60
N LEU A 229 -5.44 6.58 18.60
CA LEU A 229 -6.62 7.24 19.17
C LEU A 229 -6.47 7.44 20.69
N GLU A 230 -5.94 6.44 21.39
CA GLU A 230 -5.68 6.50 22.84
C GLU A 230 -4.63 7.57 23.18
N ALA A 231 -3.56 7.66 22.38
CA ALA A 231 -2.54 8.68 22.57
C ALA A 231 -3.08 10.09 22.29
N MET A 232 -3.93 10.27 21.29
CA MET A 232 -4.58 11.56 21.00
C MET A 232 -5.56 11.97 22.11
N ALA A 233 -6.41 11.06 22.58
CA ALA A 233 -7.31 11.32 23.71
C ALA A 233 -6.55 11.65 25.00
N SER A 234 -5.40 11.01 25.22
CA SER A 234 -4.53 11.32 26.36
C SER A 234 -3.94 12.73 26.25
N LYS A 235 -3.54 13.17 25.05
CA LYS A 235 -3.09 14.55 24.83
C LYS A 235 -4.17 15.58 25.09
N GLU A 236 -5.38 15.39 24.55
CA GLU A 236 -6.49 16.33 24.75
C GLU A 236 -6.81 16.49 26.25
N LYS A 237 -6.79 15.40 27.02
CA LYS A 237 -6.93 15.44 28.48
C LYS A 237 -5.77 16.14 29.21
N THR A 238 -4.57 16.12 28.63
CA THR A 238 -3.37 16.76 29.21
C THR A 238 -3.28 18.24 28.83
N GLU A 239 -3.74 18.62 27.64
CA GLU A 239 -3.81 20.01 27.16
C GLU A 239 -5.01 20.75 27.74
N GLY A 240 -6.17 20.08 27.93
CA GLY A 240 -7.35 20.64 28.61
C GLY A 240 -7.15 20.91 30.11
N LYS A 241 -6.06 20.42 30.72
CA LYS A 241 -5.68 20.70 32.12
C LYS A 241 -4.69 21.86 32.28
N LYS A 242 -4.26 22.51 31.19
CA LYS A 242 -3.42 23.72 31.28
C LYS A 242 -4.31 24.95 31.46
N THR A 243 -4.33 25.50 32.66
CA THR A 243 -4.91 26.81 32.98
C THR A 243 -4.31 27.92 32.09
N PRO A 244 -5.09 28.92 31.66
CA PRO A 244 -4.58 30.01 30.85
C PRO A 244 -3.74 30.95 31.72
N LYS A 245 -2.43 31.02 31.46
CA LYS A 245 -1.61 32.14 31.94
C LYS A 245 -1.94 33.36 31.09
N ALA A 246 -2.47 34.38 31.75
CA ALA A 246 -2.70 35.71 31.19
C ALA A 246 -1.40 36.30 30.65
N ILE A 247 -1.43 36.74 29.38
CA ILE A 247 -0.55 37.80 28.86
C ILE A 247 -1.45 38.71 28.02
N GLU A 248 -1.45 40.00 28.37
CA GLU A 248 -2.24 41.06 27.78
C GLU A 248 -1.82 41.46 26.36
N SER A 249 -2.81 41.99 25.63
CA SER A 249 -2.74 42.97 24.54
C SER A 249 -2.28 42.49 23.13
N HIS A 250 -3.23 42.30 22.21
CA HIS A 250 -3.72 43.40 21.37
C HIS A 250 -5.00 43.01 20.59
N LYS A 251 -5.98 43.91 20.65
CA LYS A 251 -7.32 43.89 20.04
C LYS A 251 -7.28 43.68 18.52
N ARG A 252 -8.08 42.74 17.99
CA ARG A 252 -8.95 42.96 16.81
C ARG A 252 -10.15 41.99 16.81
N LYS A 253 -11.33 42.60 16.76
CA LYS A 253 -12.72 42.08 16.90
C LYS A 253 -12.99 40.75 16.17
N ARG A 254 -13.49 39.77 16.93
CA ARG A 254 -14.35 38.66 16.45
C ARG A 254 -15.81 39.14 16.49
N LEU A 255 -16.54 38.98 15.38
CA LEU A 255 -17.99 38.85 15.44
C LEU A 255 -18.34 37.39 15.74
N SER A 256 -19.29 37.23 16.65
CA SER A 256 -19.82 35.96 17.13
C SER A 256 -21.01 35.50 16.28
N SER A 257 -21.19 34.18 16.23
CA SER A 257 -22.43 33.38 16.12
C SER A 257 -22.08 32.10 15.33
N ARG A 258 -22.51 30.89 15.68
CA ARG A 258 -23.40 30.40 16.74
C ARG A 258 -23.02 28.91 16.91
N ASN A 259 -22.82 28.45 18.14
CA ASN A 259 -22.70 27.03 18.48
C ASN A 259 -24.04 26.34 18.17
N SER A 260 -23.99 25.21 17.47
CA SER A 260 -24.96 24.13 17.63
C SER A 260 -24.17 22.91 18.09
N GLU A 261 -24.29 22.60 19.38
CA GLU A 261 -23.80 21.38 20.00
C GLU A 261 -24.63 20.21 19.47
N GLU A 262 -24.06 19.38 18.61
CA GLU A 262 -24.59 18.04 18.34
C GLU A 262 -23.78 17.04 19.17
N ASN A 263 -24.45 16.50 20.20
CA ASN A 263 -23.98 15.37 21.00
C ASN A 263 -23.79 14.16 20.08
N ILE A 264 -22.55 13.74 19.87
CA ILE A 264 -22.24 12.44 19.26
C ILE A 264 -22.34 11.40 20.37
N ASP A 265 -23.49 10.73 20.42
CA ASP A 265 -23.71 9.52 21.19
C ASP A 265 -22.77 8.42 20.65
N VAL A 266 -21.70 8.17 21.39
CA VAL A 266 -20.78 7.06 21.11
C VAL A 266 -21.42 5.80 21.66
N HIS A 267 -22.26 5.16 20.85
CA HIS A 267 -22.64 3.77 21.11
C HIS A 267 -21.39 2.89 20.98
N GLU A 268 -20.84 2.50 22.14
CA GLU A 268 -19.87 1.41 22.27
C GLU A 268 -20.51 0.12 21.75
N GLY A 269 -20.31 -0.16 20.47
CA GLY A 269 -20.58 -1.47 19.90
C GLY A 269 -19.76 -2.52 20.66
N LYS A 270 -20.47 -3.47 21.28
CA LYS A 270 -19.91 -4.65 21.95
C LYS A 270 -18.75 -5.22 21.12
N LYS A 271 -17.57 -5.37 21.73
CA LYS A 271 -16.46 -6.15 21.17
C LYS A 271 -16.95 -7.58 20.94
N VAL A 272 -17.39 -7.88 19.72
CA VAL A 272 -17.67 -9.24 19.27
C VAL A 272 -16.33 -9.98 19.30
N ARG A 273 -16.24 -11.01 20.15
CA ARG A 273 -15.12 -11.96 20.11
C ARG A 273 -15.10 -12.55 18.68
N PRO A 274 -14.00 -12.47 17.93
CA PRO A 274 -13.94 -13.17 16.65
C PRO A 274 -14.19 -14.65 16.91
N GLU A 275 -15.18 -15.24 16.23
CA GLU A 275 -15.38 -16.68 16.30
C GLU A 275 -14.11 -17.38 15.77
N PRO A 276 -13.70 -18.51 16.37
CA PRO A 276 -12.57 -19.28 15.88
C PRO A 276 -12.82 -19.67 14.43
N HIS A 277 -12.03 -19.12 13.50
CA HIS A 277 -12.15 -19.48 12.10
C HIS A 277 -11.51 -20.86 11.90
N SER A 278 -12.34 -21.85 11.56
CA SER A 278 -11.86 -23.15 11.12
C SER A 278 -11.31 -23.05 9.71
N LEU A 279 -10.12 -23.60 9.48
CA LEU A 279 -9.56 -23.72 8.13
C LEU A 279 -10.50 -24.56 7.26
N GLU A 280 -10.69 -24.15 6.01
CA GLU A 280 -11.33 -25.01 5.01
C GLU A 280 -10.64 -26.38 4.99
N LYS A 281 -11.42 -27.46 4.94
CA LYS A 281 -10.90 -28.84 5.01
C LYS A 281 -9.79 -29.11 3.99
N ASP A 282 -9.94 -28.60 2.78
CA ASP A 282 -8.96 -28.77 1.72
C ASP A 282 -7.65 -28.02 2.00
N LEU A 283 -7.74 -26.82 2.58
CA LEU A 283 -6.57 -26.03 2.95
C LEU A 283 -5.83 -26.67 4.14
N ALA A 284 -6.57 -27.19 5.12
CA ALA A 284 -6.00 -27.93 6.24
C ALA A 284 -5.24 -29.18 5.76
N LYS A 285 -5.83 -29.94 4.83
CA LYS A 285 -5.20 -31.13 4.24
C LYS A 285 -3.91 -30.78 3.49
N LEU A 286 -3.90 -29.70 2.71
CA LEU A 286 -2.70 -29.23 2.03
C LEU A 286 -1.59 -28.85 3.02
N ILE A 287 -1.95 -28.12 4.09
CA ILE A 287 -1.00 -27.74 5.16
C ILE A 287 -0.38 -28.98 5.81
N ASP A 288 -1.17 -30.02 6.05
CA ASP A 288 -0.68 -31.26 6.68
C ASP A 288 0.23 -32.09 5.74
N GLN A 289 0.19 -31.84 4.43
CA GLN A 289 1.08 -32.45 3.44
C GLN A 289 2.43 -31.71 3.30
N ASP A 290 2.54 -30.49 3.81
CA ASP A 290 3.75 -29.70 3.67
C ASP A 290 4.84 -30.08 4.70
N ILE A 291 6.09 -30.11 4.25
CA ILE A 291 7.24 -30.54 5.06
C ILE A 291 7.59 -29.55 6.18
N ASN A 292 7.19 -28.26 6.09
CA ASN A 292 7.47 -27.24 7.10
C ASN A 292 6.55 -27.35 8.34
N THR A 293 6.33 -28.56 8.85
CA THR A 293 5.42 -28.91 9.96
C THR A 293 5.59 -28.02 11.21
N LYS A 294 6.83 -27.70 11.59
CA LYS A 294 7.12 -26.81 12.72
C LYS A 294 6.60 -25.40 12.51
N LEU A 295 6.80 -24.81 11.31
CA LEU A 295 6.32 -23.46 10.99
C LEU A 295 4.79 -23.43 10.95
N TRP A 296 4.16 -24.47 10.40
CA TRP A 296 2.69 -24.59 10.41
C TRP A 296 2.12 -24.75 11.82
N GLY A 297 2.82 -25.48 12.70
CA GLY A 297 2.46 -25.57 14.12
C GLY A 297 2.42 -24.20 14.79
N GLU A 298 3.39 -23.33 14.51
CA GLU A 298 3.38 -21.95 15.00
C GLU A 298 2.24 -21.11 14.37
N CYS A 299 2.03 -21.22 13.04
CA CYS A 299 0.95 -20.51 12.35
C CYS A 299 -0.43 -20.87 12.92
N LYS A 300 -0.70 -22.16 13.13
CA LYS A 300 -1.99 -22.67 13.62
C LYS A 300 -2.35 -22.13 15.01
N LYS A 301 -1.38 -21.72 15.84
CA LYS A 301 -1.65 -21.08 17.15
C LYS A 301 -2.42 -19.78 17.01
N HIS A 302 -2.28 -19.08 15.89
CA HIS A 302 -2.95 -17.80 15.64
C HIS A 302 -4.35 -17.93 15.03
N LEU A 303 -4.85 -19.14 14.76
CA LEU A 303 -6.23 -19.35 14.28
C LEU A 303 -7.27 -18.85 15.29
N ILE A 304 -6.98 -18.95 16.60
CA ILE A 304 -7.84 -18.46 17.67
C ILE A 304 -7.94 -16.92 17.70
N GLU A 305 -6.98 -16.22 17.09
CA GLU A 305 -6.95 -14.75 17.00
C GLU A 305 -7.68 -14.24 15.75
N GLY A 306 -8.20 -15.15 14.91
CA GLY A 306 -8.95 -14.86 13.69
C GLY A 306 -8.12 -14.92 12.40
N THR A 307 -8.82 -15.01 11.27
CA THR A 307 -8.22 -15.23 9.92
C THR A 307 -7.13 -14.22 9.58
N GLN A 308 -7.35 -12.94 9.88
CA GLN A 308 -6.37 -11.89 9.56
C GLN A 308 -5.05 -12.13 10.29
N LYS A 309 -5.10 -12.48 11.58
CA LYS A 309 -3.90 -12.69 12.38
C LYS A 309 -3.16 -13.97 11.99
N PHE A 310 -3.92 -15.01 11.67
CA PHE A 310 -3.38 -16.23 11.08
C PHE A 310 -2.62 -15.96 9.78
N LEU A 311 -3.24 -15.25 8.82
CA LEU A 311 -2.60 -14.89 7.55
C LEU A 311 -1.35 -14.03 7.77
N GLU A 312 -1.39 -13.06 8.70
CA GLU A 312 -0.22 -12.28 9.10
C GLU A 312 0.94 -13.15 9.58
N ASN A 313 0.67 -14.14 10.43
CA ASN A 313 1.72 -15.02 10.91
C ASN A 313 2.27 -15.94 9.81
N VAL A 314 1.41 -16.49 8.94
CA VAL A 314 1.86 -17.27 7.78
C VAL A 314 2.82 -16.44 6.91
N MET A 315 2.48 -15.17 6.65
CA MET A 315 3.35 -14.28 5.89
C MET A 315 4.72 -14.08 6.54
N GLU A 316 4.77 -13.96 7.87
CA GLU A 316 6.02 -13.78 8.62
C GLU A 316 6.88 -15.06 8.66
N GLN A 317 6.28 -16.24 8.83
CA GLN A 317 7.00 -17.51 8.91
C GLN A 317 7.62 -17.92 7.57
N PHE A 318 6.97 -17.57 6.44
CA PHE A 318 7.39 -17.98 5.10
C PHE A 318 8.07 -16.86 4.29
N LEU A 319 8.78 -15.94 4.96
CA LEU A 319 9.64 -14.97 4.29
C LEU A 319 10.94 -15.60 3.80
N CYS A 320 11.33 -15.28 2.57
CA CYS A 320 12.65 -15.64 2.07
C CYS A 320 13.70 -14.68 2.68
N ILE A 321 14.67 -15.20 3.43
CA ILE A 321 15.72 -14.36 4.04
C ILE A 321 16.55 -13.57 3.01
N CYS A 322 16.63 -14.05 1.76
CA CYS A 322 17.43 -13.43 0.71
C CYS A 322 16.78 -12.17 0.13
N CYS A 323 15.47 -12.20 -0.13
CA CYS A 323 14.74 -11.08 -0.73
C CYS A 323 13.78 -10.37 0.24
N GLN A 324 13.57 -10.92 1.42
CA GLN A 324 12.67 -10.42 2.47
C GLN A 324 11.19 -10.33 2.06
N ASP A 325 10.81 -11.00 0.98
CA ASP A 325 9.43 -11.15 0.52
C ASP A 325 8.92 -12.55 0.87
N LEU A 326 7.59 -12.73 0.88
CA LEU A 326 6.93 -14.03 0.93
C LEU A 326 7.50 -14.93 -0.18
N VAL A 327 7.88 -16.17 0.15
CA VAL A 327 8.54 -17.08 -0.80
C VAL A 327 7.71 -17.30 -2.07
N PHE A 328 8.38 -17.28 -3.22
CA PHE A 328 7.81 -17.54 -4.55
C PHE A 328 8.61 -18.67 -5.22
N GLU A 329 7.89 -19.67 -5.75
CA GLU A 329 8.48 -20.97 -6.13
C GLU A 329 9.36 -21.50 -4.99
N PRO A 330 8.76 -21.81 -3.83
CA PRO A 330 9.50 -22.12 -2.63
C PRO A 330 10.34 -23.39 -2.82
N VAL A 331 11.61 -23.35 -2.42
CA VAL A 331 12.48 -24.52 -2.28
C VAL A 331 12.72 -24.70 -0.79
N THR A 332 12.21 -25.79 -0.21
CA THR A 332 12.51 -26.14 1.18
C THR A 332 13.70 -27.09 1.20
N THR A 333 14.81 -26.60 1.78
CA THR A 333 16.06 -27.36 1.85
C THR A 333 16.00 -28.50 2.87
N GLU A 334 16.96 -29.44 2.83
CA GLU A 334 17.06 -30.54 3.82
C GLU A 334 17.23 -30.05 5.27
N CYS A 335 17.79 -28.84 5.46
CA CYS A 335 17.86 -28.17 6.75
C CYS A 335 16.55 -27.45 7.15
N LEU A 336 15.46 -27.67 6.40
CA LEU A 336 14.10 -27.16 6.59
C LEU A 336 13.94 -25.63 6.52
N HIS A 337 14.89 -24.93 5.89
CA HIS A 337 14.72 -23.52 5.53
C HIS A 337 14.20 -23.39 4.11
N THR A 338 13.29 -22.43 3.92
CA THR A 338 12.59 -22.21 2.65
C THR A 338 13.02 -20.90 2.00
N PHE A 339 13.30 -20.94 0.70
CA PHE A 339 13.73 -19.79 -0.09
C PHE A 339 12.96 -19.71 -1.40
N CYS A 340 12.91 -18.54 -2.04
CA CYS A 340 12.50 -18.50 -3.45
C CYS A 340 13.54 -19.25 -4.29
N LYS A 341 13.12 -20.09 -5.24
CA LYS A 341 14.02 -20.82 -6.15
C LYS A 341 15.06 -19.90 -6.79
N ARG A 342 14.62 -18.76 -7.33
CA ARG A 342 15.49 -17.73 -7.94
C ARG A 342 16.53 -17.16 -6.96
N CYS A 343 16.19 -17.02 -5.69
CA CYS A 343 17.11 -16.49 -4.67
C CYS A 343 18.19 -17.51 -4.31
N LEU A 344 17.80 -18.77 -4.12
CA LEU A 344 18.75 -19.85 -3.85
C LEU A 344 19.67 -20.09 -5.05
N HIS A 345 19.10 -20.10 -6.26
CA HIS A 345 19.86 -20.17 -7.51
C HIS A 345 20.89 -19.05 -7.64
N ARG A 346 20.53 -17.81 -7.27
CA ARG A 346 21.48 -16.68 -7.29
C ARG A 346 22.64 -16.88 -6.31
N SER A 347 22.39 -17.45 -5.14
CA SER A 347 23.44 -17.80 -4.17
C SER A 347 24.42 -18.81 -4.78
N PHE A 348 23.89 -19.87 -5.40
CA PHE A 348 24.69 -20.91 -6.05
C PHE A 348 25.48 -20.38 -7.25
N ALA A 349 24.87 -19.51 -8.06
CA ALA A 349 25.55 -18.82 -9.16
C ALA A 349 26.71 -17.95 -8.69
N ALA A 350 26.66 -17.45 -7.45
CA ALA A 350 27.77 -16.75 -6.79
C ALA A 350 28.77 -17.71 -6.10
N GLN A 351 28.70 -19.01 -6.39
CA GLN A 351 29.51 -20.09 -5.81
C GLN A 351 29.33 -20.27 -4.29
N VAL A 352 28.17 -19.87 -3.75
CA VAL A 352 27.80 -20.08 -2.34
C VAL A 352 26.78 -21.22 -2.26
N TYR A 353 27.28 -22.43 -1.98
CA TYR A 353 26.53 -23.69 -1.95
C TYR A 353 26.04 -24.09 -0.54
N THR A 354 25.93 -23.10 0.34
CA THR A 354 25.40 -23.28 1.70
C THR A 354 24.02 -22.66 1.83
N CYS A 355 23.22 -23.18 2.75
CA CYS A 355 21.94 -22.61 3.12
C CYS A 355 22.10 -21.14 3.56
N PRO A 356 21.42 -20.17 2.90
CA PRO A 356 21.53 -18.75 3.27
C PRO A 356 21.08 -18.41 4.68
N CYS A 357 20.30 -19.28 5.35
CA CYS A 357 19.80 -19.06 6.69
C CYS A 357 20.72 -19.61 7.80
N CYS A 358 21.19 -20.86 7.67
CA CYS A 358 21.93 -21.56 8.73
C CYS A 358 23.34 -22.01 8.32
N ARG A 359 23.74 -21.79 7.08
CA ARG A 359 25.04 -22.15 6.51
C ARG A 359 25.34 -23.66 6.44
N THR A 360 24.33 -24.51 6.59
CA THR A 360 24.44 -25.95 6.27
C THR A 360 24.89 -26.10 4.82
N GLU A 361 25.89 -26.96 4.57
CA GLU A 361 26.35 -27.31 3.23
C GLU A 361 25.25 -28.05 2.47
N LEU A 362 24.88 -27.55 1.28
CA LEU A 362 23.88 -28.17 0.41
C LEU A 362 24.54 -28.91 -0.77
N GLY A 363 25.78 -28.55 -1.12
CA GLY A 363 26.52 -29.13 -2.24
C GLY A 363 26.26 -28.43 -3.58
N LYS A 364 27.20 -28.59 -4.53
CA LYS A 364 27.14 -27.93 -5.84
C LYS A 364 26.01 -28.45 -6.73
N ASP A 365 25.74 -29.74 -6.62
CA ASP A 365 24.77 -30.46 -7.44
C ASP A 365 23.39 -30.56 -6.76
N TYR A 366 23.11 -29.68 -5.80
CA TYR A 366 21.84 -29.67 -5.07
C TYR A 366 20.66 -29.39 -6.02
N GLU A 367 19.68 -30.29 -6.02
CA GLU A 367 18.46 -30.14 -6.81
C GLU A 367 17.46 -29.22 -6.13
N MET A 368 17.15 -28.09 -6.77
CA MET A 368 16.22 -27.09 -6.26
C MET A 368 14.78 -27.40 -6.67
N GLU A 369 14.21 -28.45 -6.07
CA GLU A 369 12.82 -28.84 -6.28
C GLU A 369 11.85 -27.83 -5.65
N ILE A 370 10.75 -27.55 -6.36
CA ILE A 370 9.71 -26.67 -5.86
C ILE A 370 8.88 -27.45 -4.84
N ASN A 371 8.74 -26.89 -3.64
CA ASN A 371 7.79 -27.35 -2.63
C ASN A 371 6.36 -27.01 -3.09
N GLU A 372 5.79 -27.92 -3.90
CA GLU A 372 4.46 -27.81 -4.47
C GLU A 372 3.35 -27.64 -3.41
N PRO A 373 3.31 -28.41 -2.31
CA PRO A 373 2.36 -28.17 -1.23
C PRO A 373 2.38 -26.73 -0.72
N LEU A 374 3.55 -26.20 -0.34
CA LEU A 374 3.66 -24.82 0.13
C LEU A 374 3.25 -23.81 -0.93
N SER A 375 3.63 -24.04 -2.20
CA SER A 375 3.26 -23.15 -3.30
C SER A 375 1.74 -23.06 -3.46
N GLN A 376 1.04 -24.20 -3.47
CA GLN A 376 -0.42 -24.26 -3.58
C GLN A 376 -1.13 -23.60 -2.39
N ILE A 377 -0.63 -23.84 -1.17
CA ILE A 377 -1.17 -23.22 0.05
C ILE A 377 -1.07 -21.70 -0.05
N LEU A 378 0.09 -21.16 -0.40
CA LEU A 378 0.31 -19.71 -0.49
C LEU A 378 -0.53 -19.07 -1.61
N VAL A 379 -0.71 -19.75 -2.75
CA VAL A 379 -1.61 -19.27 -3.82
C VAL A 379 -3.06 -19.21 -3.34
N LYS A 380 -3.51 -20.22 -2.58
CA LYS A 380 -4.88 -20.27 -2.05
C LYS A 380 -5.09 -19.21 -0.95
N MET A 381 -4.11 -19.00 -0.08
CA MET A 381 -4.19 -18.01 1.00
C MET A 381 -4.00 -16.57 0.53
N PHE A 382 -3.18 -16.35 -0.50
CA PHE A 382 -2.85 -15.02 -1.02
C PHE A 382 -3.08 -14.93 -2.54
N PRO A 383 -4.34 -15.01 -3.02
CA PRO A 383 -4.62 -14.99 -4.45
C PRO A 383 -3.96 -13.80 -5.16
N GLY A 384 -3.24 -14.08 -6.25
CA GLY A 384 -2.55 -13.07 -7.06
C GLY A 384 -1.19 -12.63 -6.55
N TYR A 385 -0.66 -13.18 -5.44
CA TYR A 385 0.68 -12.80 -4.94
C TYR A 385 1.82 -13.22 -5.89
N THR A 386 1.55 -14.19 -6.77
CA THR A 386 2.45 -14.64 -7.84
C THR A 386 2.51 -13.67 -9.03
N ALA A 387 1.53 -12.77 -9.18
CA ALA A 387 1.45 -11.92 -10.36
C ALA A 387 2.67 -11.00 -10.48
N GLY A 388 3.32 -11.01 -11.65
CA GLY A 388 4.49 -10.18 -11.92
C GLY A 388 5.79 -10.61 -11.23
N ARG A 389 5.80 -11.79 -10.58
CA ARG A 389 7.02 -12.44 -10.08
C ARG A 389 7.52 -13.41 -11.16
N ASN A 390 8.69 -13.12 -11.74
CA ASN A 390 9.41 -13.98 -12.68
C ASN A 390 10.76 -14.39 -12.10
#